data_AF-F9XL40-F1
#
_entry.id   AF-F9XL40-F1
#
_cell.length_a   1.000
_cell.length_b   1.000
_cell.length_c   1.000
_cell.angle_alpha   90.00
_cell.angle_beta   90.00
_cell.angle_gamma   90.00
#
_symmetry.space_group_name_H-M   'P 1'
#
loop_
_entity.id
_entity.type
_entity.pdbx_description
1 polymer ?
#
loop_
_entity_poly.entity_id
_entity_poly.type
_entity_poly.pdbx_seq_one_letter_code
_entity_poly.pdbx_strand_id
1 'polypeptide(L)'
;MPATGPSRSCGIGLTVLVFVLLVSSVLYLRPLSSIQPFSTPPHEPDWAHASHDGEEPARKPQANVPYIQEEVKEIGEDTTHLLSPEQQAAAAKIVNSERLEIKSKITKNGKYLKVDFLGAHRGFNPSVIPHPYKTDPPTWLMIANKDLSQADMTYFNYQLVCEAEIRDDKMQCTKPPLTLPIASTSSHKCSQYGLDGANDVIGPHDARIFHGLEQPFVTWMTPSQYTCLGQYLQDARRLVPWDQYHAYTNDTADFFWPTELRRPPPIDGVEKNFFLFWAADGQAYIHHDIKSDHRVFAKLNTSDGTVGPDLAPLSAEKDSKCLQRLMPELNLETKLEFIHQATNSLIVTTCNRSDPQCQRTDDNTFIMTLFQKKSFYGHGMYEPYIMLFKQTAPFEVVGISSKSLWYNGRGRPEGEWQKDTWRPHGQTEMLFTTSMSWQSHDLTYHGHLDDVLFLTFGVEDKRGGILDVVVGDLIADLAYCD
;
A
#
# COMPACT_ATOMS: atom_id res chain seq x y z
N MET A 1 67.89 31.76 -17.85
CA MET A 1 67.87 32.92 -18.77
C MET A 1 67.27 32.47 -20.10
N PRO A 2 66.41 33.24 -20.78
CA PRO A 2 65.61 34.42 -20.37
C PRO A 2 64.12 34.02 -20.16
N ALA A 3 63.26 34.63 -19.33
CA ALA A 3 62.91 36.03 -19.03
C ALA A 3 62.08 36.72 -20.13
N THR A 4 60.76 36.85 -19.94
CA THR A 4 59.94 38.09 -20.05
C THR A 4 58.50 37.84 -19.57
N GLY A 5 57.95 38.79 -18.79
CA GLY A 5 56.72 38.68 -18.00
C GLY A 5 55.39 39.15 -18.67
N PRO A 6 54.43 39.71 -17.90
CA PRO A 6 53.00 39.33 -17.94
C PRO A 6 52.07 40.32 -18.65
N SER A 7 50.86 39.88 -19.03
CA SER A 7 49.74 40.77 -19.38
C SER A 7 48.45 40.45 -18.61
N ARG A 8 47.92 41.48 -17.96
CA ARG A 8 46.63 41.57 -17.26
C ARG A 8 45.45 41.43 -18.25
N SER A 9 44.36 40.78 -17.83
CA SER A 9 43.02 41.37 -17.97
C SER A 9 42.04 40.68 -17.02
N CYS A 10 41.69 41.40 -15.96
CA CYS A 10 40.58 41.14 -15.06
C CYS A 10 39.52 42.20 -15.38
N GLY A 11 38.25 41.80 -15.46
CA GLY A 11 37.13 42.73 -15.42
C GLY A 11 36.29 42.87 -16.70
N ILE A 12 35.58 41.81 -17.10
CA ILE A 12 34.35 41.94 -17.94
C ILE A 12 33.20 41.01 -17.47
N GLY A 13 33.46 40.01 -16.61
CA GLY A 13 32.45 39.01 -16.24
C GLY A 13 31.38 39.44 -15.21
N LEU A 14 31.55 40.56 -14.50
CA LEU A 14 30.65 40.93 -13.39
C LEU A 14 29.57 41.95 -13.76
N THR A 15 29.70 42.64 -14.90
CA THR A 15 28.76 43.71 -15.30
C THR A 15 27.58 43.21 -16.13
N VAL A 16 27.69 42.02 -16.74
CA VAL A 16 26.62 41.41 -17.55
C VAL A 16 25.60 40.67 -16.67
N LEU A 17 26.01 40.16 -15.50
CA LEU A 17 25.12 39.41 -14.60
C LEU A 17 24.13 40.32 -13.84
N VAL A 18 24.50 41.58 -13.59
CA VAL A 18 23.65 42.54 -12.86
C VAL A 18 22.58 43.20 -13.76
N PHE A 19 22.81 43.28 -15.08
CA PHE A 19 21.85 43.89 -16.02
C PHE A 19 20.71 42.94 -16.42
N VAL A 20 20.94 41.61 -16.40
CA VAL A 20 19.89 40.62 -16.70
C VAL A 20 18.92 40.46 -15.52
N LEU A 21 19.39 40.61 -14.28
CA LEU A 21 18.55 40.48 -13.08
C LEU A 21 17.64 41.71 -12.81
N LEU A 22 17.97 42.88 -13.38
CA LEU A 22 17.18 44.11 -13.24
C LEU A 22 16.11 44.30 -14.34
N VAL A 23 16.18 43.58 -15.46
CA VAL A 23 15.17 43.66 -16.55
C VAL A 23 14.04 42.64 -16.37
N SER A 24 14.28 41.52 -15.68
CA SER A 24 13.23 40.53 -15.37
C SER A 24 12.27 40.98 -14.26
N SER A 25 12.64 41.97 -13.46
CA SER A 25 11.85 42.48 -12.33
C SER A 25 10.86 43.62 -12.72
N VAL A 26 10.81 44.03 -13.99
CA VAL A 26 9.97 45.16 -14.46
C VAL A 26 8.88 44.76 -15.47
N LEU A 27 8.78 43.48 -15.86
CA LEU A 27 7.80 43.04 -16.90
C LEU A 27 6.64 42.15 -16.43
N TYR A 28 6.43 41.95 -15.13
CA TYR A 28 5.27 41.20 -14.60
C TYR A 28 4.45 41.98 -13.57
N LEU A 29 4.13 43.25 -13.88
CA LEU A 29 3.12 44.02 -13.16
C LEU A 29 2.13 44.61 -14.17
N ARG A 30 0.98 43.94 -14.35
CA ARG A 30 -0.26 44.58 -14.82
C ARG A 30 -1.51 43.95 -14.20
N PRO A 31 -2.58 44.74 -14.04
CA PRO A 31 -3.58 44.57 -12.99
C PRO A 31 -4.74 43.68 -13.41
N LEU A 32 -5.34 43.03 -12.42
CA LEU A 32 -6.62 42.32 -12.50
C LEU A 32 -7.78 43.32 -12.66
N SER A 33 -8.58 43.16 -13.73
CA SER A 33 -9.94 43.69 -13.77
C SER A 33 -10.88 42.81 -14.62
N SER A 34 -11.95 42.38 -13.97
CA SER A 34 -13.29 41.98 -14.44
C SER A 34 -13.46 40.79 -15.39
N ILE A 35 -13.92 39.66 -14.84
CA ILE A 35 -14.93 38.79 -15.49
C ILE A 35 -15.93 38.33 -14.40
N GLN A 36 -17.22 38.49 -14.68
CA GLN A 36 -18.37 38.11 -13.83
C GLN A 36 -18.64 36.59 -13.82
N PRO A 37 -19.40 36.07 -12.84
CA PRO A 37 -19.50 34.63 -12.58
C PRO A 37 -20.56 33.95 -13.45
N PHE A 38 -20.29 32.70 -13.84
CA PHE A 38 -21.32 31.79 -14.36
C PHE A 38 -21.35 30.50 -13.53
N SER A 39 -22.51 30.31 -12.90
CA SER A 39 -23.11 29.15 -12.22
C SER A 39 -22.36 27.81 -12.16
N THR A 40 -22.09 27.35 -10.95
CA THR A 40 -21.85 25.95 -10.54
C THR A 40 -23.17 25.24 -10.18
N PRO A 41 -23.35 23.94 -10.46
CA PRO A 41 -24.22 23.05 -9.68
C PRO A 41 -23.45 22.35 -8.53
N PRO A 42 -24.14 21.78 -7.53
CA PRO A 42 -23.64 21.73 -6.15
C PRO A 42 -23.03 20.40 -5.66
N HIS A 43 -22.09 20.59 -4.72
CA HIS A 43 -21.79 19.85 -3.49
C HIS A 43 -21.24 18.40 -3.49
N GLU A 44 -19.97 18.30 -3.07
CA GLU A 44 -19.51 17.33 -2.08
C GLU A 44 -19.30 18.04 -0.71
N PRO A 45 -19.43 17.35 0.44
CA PRO A 45 -19.37 17.98 1.76
C PRO A 45 -17.95 18.13 2.31
N ASP A 46 -17.64 19.36 2.73
CA ASP A 46 -16.52 19.79 3.57
C ASP A 46 -16.50 19.04 4.92
N TRP A 47 -15.38 18.38 5.25
CA TRP A 47 -15.11 17.90 6.62
C TRP A 47 -13.77 18.40 7.16
N ALA A 48 -13.37 19.62 6.78
CA ALA A 48 -12.21 20.24 7.39
C ALA A 48 -12.42 21.75 7.51
N HIS A 49 -13.21 22.21 8.49
CA HIS A 49 -13.05 23.53 9.15
C HIS A 49 -14.06 23.65 10.30
N ALA A 50 -13.58 23.46 11.53
CA ALA A 50 -14.18 24.11 12.70
C ALA A 50 -13.08 24.95 13.34
N SER A 51 -12.90 26.16 12.83
CA SER A 51 -12.20 27.24 13.51
C SER A 51 -13.14 27.82 14.58
N HIS A 52 -12.65 27.93 15.81
CA HIS A 52 -13.22 28.85 16.78
C HIS A 52 -12.21 29.95 17.04
N ASP A 53 -12.43 31.09 16.38
CA ASP A 53 -11.89 32.38 16.77
C ASP A 53 -12.72 32.93 17.94
N GLY A 54 -12.05 33.22 19.05
CA GLY A 54 -12.61 33.94 20.19
C GLY A 54 -11.49 34.39 21.12
N GLU A 55 -11.31 35.70 21.23
CA GLU A 55 -10.31 36.37 22.07
C GLU A 55 -10.31 35.84 23.52
N GLU A 56 -9.14 35.44 24.01
CA GLU A 56 -8.95 34.96 25.38
C GLU A 56 -8.38 36.08 26.27
N PRO A 57 -9.12 36.58 27.29
CA PRO A 57 -8.52 37.40 28.34
C PRO A 57 -7.82 36.50 29.36
N ALA A 58 -6.57 36.82 29.68
CA ALA A 58 -5.70 36.09 30.61
C ALA A 58 -6.41 35.62 31.90
N ARG A 59 -6.54 34.30 32.10
CA ARG A 59 -7.01 33.69 33.35
C ARG A 59 -5.87 33.13 34.20
N LYS A 60 -5.87 33.55 35.46
CA LYS A 60 -5.07 33.01 36.57
C LYS A 60 -5.39 31.53 36.83
N PRO A 61 -4.46 30.75 37.41
CA PRO A 61 -4.66 29.32 37.66
C PRO A 61 -5.80 29.08 38.64
N GLN A 62 -6.85 28.41 38.17
CA GLN A 62 -7.97 27.97 38.99
C GLN A 62 -7.82 26.48 39.32
N ALA A 63 -7.92 26.19 40.62
CA ALA A 63 -7.77 24.89 41.23
C ALA A 63 -8.90 23.91 40.85
N ASN A 64 -8.54 22.62 40.81
CA ASN A 64 -9.37 21.41 40.91
C ASN A 64 -10.76 21.45 40.25
N VAL A 65 -10.82 21.01 38.99
CA VAL A 65 -12.06 20.52 38.36
C VAL A 65 -12.18 19.02 38.64
N PRO A 66 -13.34 18.50 39.08
CA PRO A 66 -13.54 17.07 39.28
C PRO A 66 -13.51 16.35 37.93
N TYR A 67 -12.79 15.24 37.86
CA TYR A 67 -12.78 14.33 36.71
C TYR A 67 -14.20 13.81 36.50
N ILE A 68 -14.91 14.35 35.50
CA ILE A 68 -16.15 13.75 35.02
C ILE A 68 -15.70 12.44 34.36
N GLN A 69 -16.02 11.31 34.97
CA GLN A 69 -16.01 10.03 34.28
C GLN A 69 -17.06 10.14 33.17
N GLU A 70 -16.61 10.42 31.95
CA GLU A 70 -17.45 10.16 30.77
C GLU A 70 -17.88 8.69 30.83
N GLU A 71 -19.18 8.44 30.83
CA GLU A 71 -19.72 7.10 30.59
C GLU A 71 -19.16 6.62 29.25
N VAL A 72 -18.22 5.67 29.29
CA VAL A 72 -17.80 4.93 28.10
C VAL A 72 -19.06 4.30 27.53
N LYS A 73 -19.53 4.80 26.38
CA LYS A 73 -20.71 4.22 25.75
C LYS A 73 -20.34 2.80 25.32
N GLU A 74 -21.17 1.83 25.74
CA GLU A 74 -20.91 0.41 25.48
C GLU A 74 -20.87 0.08 23.97
N ILE A 75 -21.44 0.96 23.14
CA ILE A 75 -21.31 0.98 21.67
C ILE A 75 -21.19 2.44 21.21
N GLY A 76 -20.39 2.70 20.17
CA GLY A 76 -20.24 4.03 19.55
C GLY A 76 -21.55 4.60 18.98
N GLU A 77 -21.48 5.77 18.33
CA GLU A 77 -22.66 6.38 17.71
C GLU A 77 -23.05 5.65 16.41
N ASP A 78 -24.25 5.05 16.42
CA ASP A 78 -24.83 4.39 15.25
C ASP A 78 -25.27 5.39 14.18
N THR A 79 -24.56 5.34 13.06
CA THR A 79 -24.83 6.22 11.91
C THR A 79 -25.51 5.51 10.74
N THR A 80 -26.07 4.32 10.97
CA THR A 80 -26.85 3.58 9.97
C THR A 80 -27.99 4.41 9.40
N HIS A 81 -28.60 5.26 10.23
CA HIS A 81 -29.67 6.17 9.82
C HIS A 81 -29.25 7.22 8.78
N LEU A 82 -27.95 7.48 8.61
CA LEU A 82 -27.41 8.35 7.56
C LEU A 82 -27.30 7.66 6.20
N LEU A 83 -27.42 6.33 6.16
CA LEU A 83 -27.35 5.54 4.94
C LEU A 83 -28.72 5.43 4.27
N SER A 84 -28.75 5.49 2.94
CA SER A 84 -29.97 5.19 2.18
C SER A 84 -30.37 3.71 2.35
N PRO A 85 -31.65 3.35 2.16
CA PRO A 85 -32.07 1.95 2.20
C PRO A 85 -31.29 1.05 1.23
N GLU A 86 -30.91 1.57 0.07
CA GLU A 86 -30.09 0.88 -0.93
C GLU A 86 -28.68 0.61 -0.41
N GLN A 87 -28.04 1.60 0.21
CA GLN A 87 -26.70 1.45 0.81
C GLN A 87 -26.71 0.45 1.97
N GLN A 88 -27.74 0.48 2.81
CA GLN A 88 -27.91 -0.50 3.90
C GLN A 88 -28.06 -1.91 3.36
N ALA A 89 -28.89 -2.10 2.32
CA ALA A 89 -29.07 -3.39 1.67
C ALA A 89 -27.78 -3.89 1.00
N ALA A 90 -27.04 -3.01 0.33
CA ALA A 90 -25.75 -3.35 -0.29
C ALA A 90 -24.70 -3.76 0.74
N ALA A 91 -24.56 -3.01 1.84
CA ALA A 91 -23.68 -3.36 2.94
C ALA A 91 -24.06 -4.72 3.56
N ALA A 92 -25.35 -4.98 3.79
CA ALA A 92 -25.84 -6.26 4.31
C ALA A 92 -25.56 -7.42 3.35
N LYS A 93 -25.68 -7.23 2.03
CA LYS A 93 -25.32 -8.24 1.02
C LYS A 93 -23.85 -8.64 1.13
N ILE A 94 -22.94 -7.67 1.30
CA ILE A 94 -21.50 -7.95 1.49
C ILE A 94 -21.27 -8.74 2.77
N VAL A 95 -21.84 -8.29 3.88
CA VAL A 95 -21.64 -8.88 5.21
C VAL A 95 -22.09 -10.34 5.26
N ASN A 96 -23.19 -10.66 4.56
CA ASN A 96 -23.80 -11.99 4.50
C ASN A 96 -23.25 -12.87 3.37
N SER A 97 -22.28 -12.40 2.58
CA SER A 97 -21.66 -13.20 1.53
C SER A 97 -20.93 -14.42 2.10
N GLU A 98 -20.86 -15.50 1.33
CA GLU A 98 -20.06 -16.67 1.70
C GLU A 98 -18.57 -16.32 1.72
N ARG A 99 -17.85 -16.86 2.71
CA ARG A 99 -16.42 -16.58 2.90
C ARG A 99 -15.63 -17.85 3.18
N LEU A 100 -14.36 -17.87 2.76
CA LEU A 100 -13.39 -18.87 3.15
C LEU A 100 -12.74 -18.45 4.49
N GLU A 101 -13.02 -19.18 5.56
CA GLU A 101 -12.47 -18.85 6.89
C GLU A 101 -11.00 -19.28 7.00
N ILE A 102 -10.11 -18.31 7.20
CA ILE A 102 -8.67 -18.55 7.39
C ILE A 102 -8.34 -18.41 8.87
N LYS A 103 -7.78 -19.47 9.44
CA LYS A 103 -7.36 -19.54 10.86
C LYS A 103 -5.85 -19.65 10.94
N SER A 104 -5.27 -18.87 11.84
CA SER A 104 -3.85 -18.99 12.19
C SER A 104 -3.59 -20.37 12.78
N LYS A 105 -2.50 -21.01 12.36
CA LYS A 105 -2.03 -22.27 12.94
C LYS A 105 -1.01 -22.06 14.06
N ILE A 106 -0.39 -20.87 14.12
CA ILE A 106 0.60 -20.52 15.15
C ILE A 106 0.02 -19.87 16.41
N THR A 107 -1.16 -19.23 16.34
CA THR A 107 -1.80 -18.67 17.55
C THR A 107 -2.67 -19.68 18.27
N LYS A 108 -2.78 -19.54 19.60
CA LYS A 108 -3.54 -20.48 20.44
C LYS A 108 -5.05 -20.43 20.19
N ASN A 109 -5.56 -19.28 19.76
CA ASN A 109 -6.99 -19.03 19.54
C ASN A 109 -7.40 -19.06 18.05
N GLY A 110 -6.45 -19.39 17.16
CA GLY A 110 -6.63 -19.40 15.72
C GLY A 110 -6.87 -18.03 15.09
N LYS A 111 -6.76 -16.93 15.84
CA LYS A 111 -6.86 -15.55 15.32
C LYS A 111 -5.52 -15.10 14.76
N TYR A 112 -5.50 -14.08 13.93
CA TYR A 112 -4.24 -13.50 13.47
C TYR A 112 -3.34 -13.01 14.62
N LEU A 113 -2.02 -13.00 14.39
CA LEU A 113 -1.03 -12.35 15.25
C LEU A 113 -1.26 -10.84 15.26
N LYS A 114 -1.35 -10.24 16.44
CA LYS A 114 -1.33 -8.78 16.56
C LYS A 114 0.09 -8.26 16.38
N VAL A 115 0.25 -7.13 15.71
CA VAL A 115 1.56 -6.47 15.61
C VAL A 115 1.81 -5.59 16.84
N ASP A 116 3.01 -5.69 17.40
CA ASP A 116 3.46 -4.95 18.58
C ASP A 116 4.83 -4.29 18.32
N PHE A 117 4.84 -2.97 18.19
CA PHE A 117 6.05 -2.20 17.91
C PHE A 117 6.89 -1.88 19.16
N LEU A 118 6.52 -2.41 20.33
CA LEU A 118 7.11 -2.06 21.63
C LEU A 118 6.98 -0.58 22.03
N GLY A 119 6.89 -0.34 23.34
CA GLY A 119 6.83 0.99 23.92
C GLY A 119 5.58 1.78 23.46
N ALA A 120 5.77 3.07 23.19
CA ALA A 120 4.70 3.97 22.74
C ALA A 120 4.52 4.00 21.20
N HIS A 121 5.18 3.10 20.46
CA HIS A 121 5.10 3.10 19.00
C HIS A 121 3.82 2.39 18.53
N ARG A 122 3.07 3.08 17.66
CA ARG A 122 1.89 2.55 16.99
C ARG A 122 2.12 2.61 15.48
N GLY A 123 1.55 1.64 14.77
CA GLY A 123 1.64 1.55 13.32
C GLY A 123 0.62 0.58 12.73
N PHE A 124 0.38 0.75 11.43
CA PHE A 124 -0.62 0.01 10.67
C PHE A 124 -0.07 -0.32 9.27
N ASN A 125 -0.80 -1.17 8.54
CA ASN A 125 -0.37 -1.69 7.23
C ASN A 125 1.05 -2.32 7.26
N PRO A 126 1.29 -3.32 8.14
CA PRO A 126 2.59 -3.95 8.22
C PRO A 126 2.89 -4.74 6.93
N SER A 127 4.18 -5.02 6.73
CA SER A 127 4.68 -6.05 5.82
C SER A 127 5.93 -6.66 6.44
N VAL A 128 6.20 -7.92 6.12
CA VAL A 128 7.22 -8.72 6.81
C VAL A 128 7.93 -9.63 5.82
N ILE A 129 9.24 -9.79 5.96
CA ILE A 129 10.00 -10.84 5.27
C ILE A 129 10.97 -11.52 6.25
N PRO A 130 11.34 -12.78 6.02
CA PRO A 130 12.33 -13.46 6.86
C PRO A 130 13.65 -12.69 6.91
N HIS A 131 14.27 -12.65 8.08
CA HIS A 131 15.59 -12.03 8.21
C HIS A 131 16.62 -12.88 7.43
N PRO A 132 17.54 -12.28 6.65
CA PRO A 132 18.46 -13.03 5.78
C PRO A 132 19.44 -13.99 6.48
N TYR A 133 19.63 -13.89 7.79
CA TYR A 133 20.62 -14.69 8.53
C TYR A 133 20.29 -14.96 10.01
N LYS A 134 19.21 -14.39 10.56
CA LYS A 134 18.80 -14.61 11.95
C LYS A 134 17.68 -15.65 12.02
N THR A 135 18.07 -16.93 12.03
CA THR A 135 17.14 -18.07 12.02
C THR A 135 16.92 -18.70 13.39
N ASP A 136 17.72 -18.35 14.41
CA ASP A 136 17.61 -18.88 15.78
C ASP A 136 17.90 -17.78 16.84
N PRO A 137 16.87 -17.22 17.51
CA PRO A 137 15.45 -17.46 17.24
C PRO A 137 15.04 -16.95 15.85
N PRO A 138 14.02 -17.55 15.20
CA PRO A 138 13.48 -17.05 13.94
C PRO A 138 13.09 -15.58 14.06
N THR A 139 13.66 -14.75 13.19
CA THR A 139 13.51 -13.30 13.21
C THR A 139 13.05 -12.82 11.84
N TRP A 140 12.17 -11.83 11.80
CA TRP A 140 11.72 -11.21 10.57
C TRP A 140 12.07 -9.73 10.53
N LEU A 141 12.22 -9.17 9.34
CA LEU A 141 12.25 -7.73 9.12
C LEU A 141 10.83 -7.27 8.88
N MET A 142 10.34 -6.35 9.71
CA MET A 142 8.99 -5.82 9.64
C MET A 142 9.01 -4.32 9.43
N ILE A 143 8.19 -3.83 8.50
CA ILE A 143 7.96 -2.40 8.28
C ILE A 143 6.46 -2.08 8.35
N ALA A 144 6.11 -0.83 8.65
CA ALA A 144 4.71 -0.37 8.70
C ALA A 144 4.61 1.16 8.65
N ASN A 145 3.43 1.70 8.34
CA ASN A 145 3.15 3.12 8.54
C ASN A 145 3.18 3.47 10.02
N LYS A 146 3.76 4.62 10.37
CA LYS A 146 3.66 5.22 11.69
C LYS A 146 2.25 5.80 11.87
N ASP A 147 1.57 5.42 12.95
CA ASP A 147 0.35 6.12 13.38
C ASP A 147 0.72 7.44 14.08
N LEU A 148 0.33 8.55 13.45
CA LEU A 148 0.49 9.92 13.94
C LEU A 148 -0.82 10.57 14.38
N SER A 149 -1.92 9.82 14.51
CA SER A 149 -3.23 10.34 14.93
C SER A 149 -3.23 11.06 16.29
N GLN A 150 -2.22 10.82 17.12
CA GLN A 150 -2.03 11.46 18.43
C GLN A 150 -0.92 12.51 18.43
N ALA A 151 -0.43 12.93 17.25
CA ALA A 151 0.64 13.91 17.10
C ALA A 151 0.16 15.13 16.30
N ASP A 152 0.72 16.31 16.59
CA ASP A 152 0.42 17.58 15.89
C ASP A 152 1.03 17.66 14.47
N MET A 153 1.42 16.52 13.89
CA MET A 153 2.24 16.39 12.67
C MET A 153 1.55 15.50 11.62
N THR A 154 0.23 15.64 11.45
CA THR A 154 -0.60 14.74 10.62
C THR A 154 -0.29 14.79 9.12
N TYR A 155 0.43 15.80 8.64
CA TYR A 155 0.86 15.95 7.24
C TYR A 155 2.19 15.23 6.93
N PHE A 156 2.93 14.78 7.95
CA PHE A 156 4.10 13.94 7.78
C PHE A 156 3.72 12.48 7.72
N ASN A 157 4.44 11.71 6.91
CA ASN A 157 4.31 10.26 6.84
C ASN A 157 5.68 9.62 7.08
N TYR A 158 5.71 8.65 7.99
CA TYR A 158 6.92 7.91 8.36
C TYR A 158 6.66 6.43 8.29
N GLN A 159 7.70 5.70 7.89
CA GLN A 159 7.67 4.24 7.81
C GLN A 159 8.56 3.68 8.90
N LEU A 160 8.00 2.87 9.79
CA LEU A 160 8.71 2.17 10.84
C LEU A 160 9.45 0.96 10.27
N VAL A 161 10.59 0.60 10.87
CA VAL A 161 11.30 -0.66 10.64
C VAL A 161 11.81 -1.25 11.95
N CYS A 162 11.65 -2.56 12.12
CA CYS A 162 12.27 -3.30 13.22
C CYS A 162 12.57 -4.75 12.82
N GLU A 163 13.44 -5.37 13.60
CA GLU A 163 13.49 -6.83 13.69
C GLU A 163 12.38 -7.30 14.61
N ALA A 164 11.65 -8.34 14.22
CA ALA A 164 10.49 -8.85 14.94
C ALA A 164 10.56 -10.36 15.12
N GLU A 165 9.97 -10.85 16.20
CA GLU A 165 9.86 -12.25 16.53
C GLU A 165 8.41 -12.57 16.91
N ILE A 166 8.01 -13.82 16.75
CA ILE A 166 6.73 -14.29 17.28
C ILE A 166 6.89 -14.51 18.78
N ARG A 167 6.12 -13.77 19.58
CA ARG A 167 6.10 -13.85 21.05
C ARG A 167 4.65 -13.92 21.50
N ASP A 168 4.28 -15.07 22.08
CA ASP A 168 2.88 -15.43 22.33
C ASP A 168 2.05 -15.31 21.04
N ASP A 169 0.85 -14.69 21.10
CA ASP A 169 -0.02 -14.46 19.93
C ASP A 169 0.27 -13.11 19.24
N LYS A 170 1.55 -12.68 19.20
CA LYS A 170 1.98 -11.41 18.60
C LYS A 170 3.20 -11.56 17.70
N MET A 171 3.26 -10.76 16.63
CA MET A 171 4.51 -10.40 15.97
C MET A 171 5.04 -9.14 16.63
N GLN A 172 6.11 -9.27 17.42
CA GLN A 172 6.61 -8.20 18.29
C GLN A 172 8.02 -7.79 17.88
N CYS A 173 8.26 -6.48 17.76
CA CYS A 173 9.61 -5.98 17.56
C CYS A 173 10.53 -6.39 18.72
N THR A 174 11.79 -6.70 18.45
CA THR A 174 12.78 -7.06 19.50
C THR A 174 13.34 -5.82 20.20
N LYS A 175 13.25 -4.66 19.55
CA LYS A 175 13.64 -3.32 20.03
C LYS A 175 12.63 -2.29 19.49
N PRO A 176 12.51 -1.10 20.12
CA PRO A 176 11.72 -0.01 19.54
C PRO A 176 12.13 0.26 18.08
N PRO A 177 11.16 0.48 17.18
CA PRO A 177 11.42 0.60 15.75
C PRO A 177 12.18 1.90 15.42
N LEU A 178 12.94 1.84 14.33
CA LEU A 178 13.53 3.01 13.68
C LEU A 178 12.61 3.52 12.57
N THR A 179 12.91 4.68 12.03
CA THR A 179 12.29 5.18 10.79
C THR A 179 13.14 4.73 9.60
N LEU A 180 12.50 4.18 8.55
CA LEU A 180 13.18 3.89 7.28
C LEU A 180 13.78 5.17 6.68
N PRO A 181 15.03 5.14 6.21
CA PRO A 181 15.72 6.32 5.69
C PRO A 181 15.30 6.61 4.23
N ILE A 182 14.00 6.88 4.01
CA ILE A 182 13.45 7.25 2.70
C ILE A 182 13.34 8.77 2.64
N ALA A 183 13.91 9.36 1.58
CA ALA A 183 13.85 10.81 1.35
C ALA A 183 12.44 11.23 0.92
N SER A 184 11.98 12.39 1.41
CA SER A 184 10.74 13.00 0.92
C SER A 184 10.94 13.54 -0.50
N THR A 185 9.88 13.48 -1.29
CA THR A 185 9.76 14.08 -2.62
C THR A 185 8.69 15.18 -2.62
N SER A 186 8.50 15.85 -3.76
CA SER A 186 7.45 16.87 -3.97
C SER A 186 6.83 16.74 -5.35
N SER A 187 5.57 17.14 -5.50
CA SER A 187 4.88 17.24 -6.79
C SER A 187 4.30 18.64 -6.99
N HIS A 188 4.23 19.06 -8.25
CA HIS A 188 3.57 20.31 -8.67
C HIS A 188 2.36 20.02 -9.57
N LYS A 189 1.89 18.77 -9.57
CA LYS A 189 0.89 18.26 -10.52
C LYS A 189 -0.44 17.94 -9.86
N CYS A 190 -0.57 18.06 -8.54
CA CYS A 190 -1.80 17.69 -7.85
C CYS A 190 -3.02 18.52 -8.25
N SER A 191 -2.85 19.82 -8.47
CA SER A 191 -3.92 20.70 -8.93
C SER A 191 -4.50 20.30 -10.29
N GLN A 192 -3.67 19.73 -11.17
CA GLN A 192 -4.13 19.30 -12.51
C GLN A 192 -5.10 18.10 -12.45
N TYR A 193 -5.13 17.39 -11.32
CA TYR A 193 -6.02 16.27 -11.05
C TYR A 193 -7.10 16.61 -10.00
N GLY A 194 -7.20 17.87 -9.56
CA GLY A 194 -8.12 18.28 -8.48
C GLY A 194 -7.75 17.72 -7.11
N LEU A 195 -6.47 17.41 -6.87
CA LEU A 195 -5.96 16.78 -5.66
C LEU A 195 -5.16 17.77 -4.79
N ASP A 196 -5.61 19.01 -4.66
CA ASP A 196 -4.81 20.08 -4.04
C ASP A 196 -4.34 19.76 -2.61
N GLY A 197 -5.16 19.06 -1.82
CA GLY A 197 -4.78 18.62 -0.47
C GLY A 197 -3.61 17.62 -0.44
N ALA A 198 -3.29 16.95 -1.54
CA ALA A 198 -2.14 16.07 -1.64
C ALA A 198 -0.81 16.84 -1.83
N ASN A 199 -0.84 18.16 -2.09
CA ASN A 199 0.37 18.99 -2.15
C ASN A 199 1.08 19.09 -0.78
N ASP A 200 0.33 18.95 0.31
CA ASP A 200 0.85 19.11 1.68
C ASP A 200 1.38 17.79 2.28
N VAL A 201 1.27 16.68 1.55
CA VAL A 201 1.77 15.37 1.99
C VAL A 201 3.30 15.36 1.96
N ILE A 202 3.91 15.11 3.12
CA ILE A 202 5.37 15.01 3.26
C ILE A 202 5.76 13.58 3.62
N GLY A 203 6.72 13.03 2.87
CA GLY A 203 7.32 11.72 3.15
C GLY A 203 6.57 10.52 2.54
N PRO A 204 7.14 9.32 2.71
CA PRO A 204 6.61 8.07 2.17
C PRO A 204 5.34 7.60 2.89
N HIS A 205 4.38 7.06 2.13
CA HIS A 205 3.12 6.49 2.59
C HIS A 205 2.99 5.02 2.15
N ASP A 206 2.38 4.17 2.98
CA ASP A 206 2.08 2.75 2.72
C ASP A 206 3.27 1.93 2.21
N ALA A 207 4.41 1.99 2.91
CA ALA A 207 5.56 1.21 2.48
C ALA A 207 5.37 -0.30 2.70
N ARG A 208 5.84 -1.10 1.75
CA ARG A 208 5.77 -2.57 1.81
C ARG A 208 7.11 -3.20 1.49
N ILE A 209 7.57 -4.12 2.33
CA ILE A 209 8.77 -4.93 2.10
C ILE A 209 8.36 -6.31 1.58
N PHE A 210 9.02 -6.79 0.53
CA PHE A 210 8.75 -8.09 -0.08
C PHE A 210 9.98 -8.62 -0.82
N HIS A 211 10.01 -9.92 -1.12
CA HIS A 211 11.06 -10.52 -1.95
C HIS A 211 10.68 -10.46 -3.44
N GLY A 212 11.64 -10.09 -4.29
CA GLY A 212 11.64 -10.46 -5.70
C GLY A 212 12.54 -11.68 -5.95
N LEU A 213 12.86 -11.95 -7.21
CA LEU A 213 13.60 -13.16 -7.61
C LEU A 213 14.93 -13.36 -6.86
N GLU A 214 15.77 -12.33 -6.78
CA GLU A 214 17.12 -12.45 -6.21
C GLU A 214 17.36 -11.53 -4.99
N GLN A 215 16.51 -10.52 -4.82
CA GLN A 215 16.70 -9.47 -3.82
C GLN A 215 15.37 -8.99 -3.21
N PRO A 216 15.40 -8.48 -1.97
CA PRO A 216 14.25 -7.84 -1.35
C PRO A 216 14.05 -6.41 -1.88
N PHE A 217 12.81 -5.96 -1.88
CA PHE A 217 12.44 -4.60 -2.25
C PHE A 217 11.57 -3.94 -1.19
N VAL A 218 11.63 -2.62 -1.13
CA VAL A 218 10.64 -1.77 -0.46
C VAL A 218 9.95 -0.95 -1.53
N THR A 219 8.62 -0.97 -1.53
CA THR A 219 7.77 -0.05 -2.31
C THR A 219 7.10 0.96 -1.39
N TRP A 220 6.80 2.16 -1.87
CA TRP A 220 6.03 3.18 -1.13
C TRP A 220 5.38 4.18 -2.10
N MET A 221 4.38 4.91 -1.64
CA MET A 221 3.80 6.05 -2.36
C MET A 221 4.35 7.37 -1.81
N THR A 222 4.61 8.35 -2.66
CA THR A 222 5.08 9.70 -2.27
C THR A 222 4.74 10.68 -3.40
N PRO A 223 4.84 12.02 -3.21
CA PRO A 223 4.65 12.96 -4.30
C PRO A 223 5.51 12.64 -5.53
N SER A 224 4.87 12.65 -6.70
CA SER A 224 5.41 12.12 -7.94
C SER A 224 6.07 13.19 -8.82
N GLN A 225 7.07 12.79 -9.60
CA GLN A 225 7.63 13.62 -10.66
C GLN A 225 6.80 13.56 -11.95
N TYR A 226 5.92 12.57 -12.13
CA TYR A 226 5.16 12.33 -13.36
C TYR A 226 3.67 12.65 -13.22
N THR A 227 3.08 12.39 -12.06
CA THR A 227 1.69 12.65 -11.68
C THR A 227 1.62 13.41 -10.33
N CYS A 228 0.49 13.39 -9.60
CA CYS A 228 0.40 13.93 -8.24
C CYS A 228 1.09 13.03 -7.21
N LEU A 229 0.62 11.79 -7.04
CA LEU A 229 1.22 10.79 -6.14
C LEU A 229 1.62 9.56 -6.94
N GLY A 230 2.83 9.05 -6.70
CA GLY A 230 3.41 7.95 -7.46
C GLY A 230 4.04 6.91 -6.56
N GLN A 231 4.13 5.69 -7.09
CA GLN A 231 4.73 4.56 -6.39
C GLN A 231 6.21 4.43 -6.75
N TYR A 232 7.05 4.29 -5.73
CA TYR A 232 8.49 4.12 -5.84
C TYR A 232 8.89 2.73 -5.38
N LEU A 233 10.02 2.25 -5.89
CA LEU A 233 10.66 0.99 -5.48
C LEU A 233 12.15 1.22 -5.22
N GLN A 234 12.69 0.53 -4.23
CA GLN A 234 14.13 0.46 -3.98
C GLN A 234 14.53 -0.90 -3.42
N ASP A 235 15.75 -1.34 -3.71
CA ASP A 235 16.38 -2.49 -3.07
C ASP A 235 16.42 -2.30 -1.54
N ALA A 236 15.78 -3.22 -0.80
CA ALA A 236 15.62 -3.09 0.65
C ALA A 236 16.98 -3.11 1.37
N ARG A 237 18.02 -3.70 0.78
CA ARG A 237 19.39 -3.79 1.34
C ARG A 237 20.06 -2.42 1.49
N ARG A 238 19.48 -1.38 0.88
CA ARG A 238 19.90 0.03 1.05
C ARG A 238 19.19 0.74 2.20
N LEU A 239 18.08 0.19 2.68
CA LEU A 239 17.19 0.82 3.65
C LEU A 239 17.20 0.13 5.01
N VAL A 240 17.63 -1.13 5.08
CA VAL A 240 17.65 -1.94 6.30
C VAL A 240 19.02 -2.59 6.51
N PRO A 241 19.42 -2.95 7.75
CA PRO A 241 20.67 -3.64 8.03
C PRO A 241 20.63 -5.10 7.53
N TRP A 242 20.77 -5.27 6.21
CA TRP A 242 20.62 -6.56 5.55
C TRP A 242 21.82 -7.50 5.71
N ASP A 243 23.01 -6.94 5.84
CA ASP A 243 24.25 -7.65 6.16
C ASP A 243 24.86 -6.96 7.39
N GLN A 244 25.26 -7.78 8.37
CA GLN A 244 25.82 -7.34 9.65
C GLN A 244 27.18 -6.63 9.52
N TYR A 245 27.91 -6.85 8.43
CA TYR A 245 29.29 -6.38 8.27
C TYR A 245 29.48 -5.44 7.08
N HIS A 246 28.64 -5.54 6.04
CA HIS A 246 28.86 -4.83 4.79
C HIS A 246 27.61 -4.08 4.31
N ALA A 247 27.78 -2.79 3.99
CA ALA A 247 26.75 -2.07 3.26
C ALA A 247 26.64 -2.60 1.83
N TYR A 248 25.44 -2.66 1.27
CA TYR A 248 25.26 -2.93 -0.15
C TYR A 248 25.67 -1.70 -0.97
N THR A 249 26.67 -1.84 -1.84
CA THR A 249 27.32 -0.70 -2.54
C THR A 249 27.34 -0.81 -4.07
N ASN A 250 26.64 -1.79 -4.66
CA ASN A 250 26.56 -1.90 -6.13
C ASN A 250 25.55 -0.90 -6.70
N ASP A 251 25.99 0.34 -6.93
CA ASP A 251 25.16 1.45 -7.39
C ASP A 251 24.64 1.35 -8.84
N THR A 252 25.12 0.34 -9.58
CA THR A 252 24.65 0.01 -10.93
C THR A 252 23.55 -1.06 -10.94
N ALA A 253 23.26 -1.68 -9.79
CA ALA A 253 22.21 -2.69 -9.70
C ALA A 253 20.81 -2.07 -9.86
N ASP A 254 19.90 -2.87 -10.40
CA ASP A 254 18.48 -2.55 -10.49
C ASP A 254 17.93 -2.05 -9.15
N PHE A 255 17.23 -0.92 -9.20
CA PHE A 255 16.59 -0.29 -8.04
C PHE A 255 17.54 0.02 -6.87
N PHE A 256 18.85 0.16 -7.09
CA PHE A 256 19.76 0.62 -6.03
C PHE A 256 19.32 2.00 -5.49
N TRP A 257 18.91 2.88 -6.40
CA TRP A 257 18.32 4.17 -6.08
C TRP A 257 16.78 4.10 -6.10
N PRO A 258 16.09 4.95 -5.32
CA PRO A 258 14.64 5.10 -5.41
C PRO A 258 14.22 5.33 -6.86
N THR A 259 13.37 4.46 -7.37
CA THR A 259 12.94 4.48 -8.76
C THR A 259 11.43 4.58 -8.81
N GLU A 260 10.91 5.64 -9.44
CA GLU A 260 9.47 5.82 -9.62
C GLU A 260 8.94 4.88 -10.70
N LEU A 261 7.95 4.06 -10.34
CA LEU A 261 7.31 3.10 -11.22
C LEU A 261 6.26 3.80 -12.09
N ARG A 262 6.44 3.74 -13.41
CA ARG A 262 5.52 4.37 -14.38
C ARG A 262 4.50 3.38 -14.90
N ARG A 263 3.49 3.92 -15.59
CA ARG A 263 2.46 3.14 -16.28
C ARG A 263 2.34 3.52 -17.76
N PRO A 264 1.80 2.64 -18.61
CA PRO A 264 1.31 3.03 -19.92
C PRO A 264 0.13 4.01 -19.79
N PRO A 265 -0.08 4.92 -20.75
CA PRO A 265 -1.26 5.78 -20.77
C PRO A 265 -2.58 4.99 -20.76
N PRO A 266 -3.67 5.54 -20.19
CA PRO A 266 -3.77 6.86 -19.55
C PRO A 266 -3.09 6.89 -18.17
N ILE A 267 -2.69 8.09 -17.72
CA ILE A 267 -2.08 8.32 -16.40
C ILE A 267 -3.10 8.99 -15.49
N ASP A 268 -3.29 8.44 -14.29
CA ASP A 268 -4.16 8.95 -13.24
C ASP A 268 -3.40 9.85 -12.26
N GLY A 269 -4.14 10.61 -11.45
CA GLY A 269 -3.54 11.50 -10.44
C GLY A 269 -2.80 10.75 -9.32
N VAL A 270 -3.29 9.56 -8.96
CA VAL A 270 -2.71 8.75 -7.88
C VAL A 270 -2.36 7.37 -8.42
N GLU A 271 -1.07 7.14 -8.64
CA GLU A 271 -0.54 5.86 -9.07
C GLU A 271 -0.04 5.08 -7.85
N LYS A 272 -0.76 4.01 -7.51
CA LYS A 272 -0.50 3.22 -6.29
C LYS A 272 -0.98 1.78 -6.43
N ASN A 273 -0.50 0.93 -5.53
CA ASN A 273 -0.81 -0.51 -5.47
C ASN A 273 -0.38 -1.28 -6.72
N PHE A 274 0.62 -0.77 -7.43
CA PHE A 274 1.30 -1.53 -8.46
C PHE A 274 2.04 -2.70 -7.81
N PHE A 275 2.10 -3.83 -8.48
CA PHE A 275 2.98 -4.91 -8.05
C PHE A 275 3.86 -5.37 -9.20
N LEU A 276 5.10 -5.71 -8.84
CA LEU A 276 6.02 -6.34 -9.78
C LEU A 276 5.73 -7.83 -9.86
N PHE A 277 5.97 -8.39 -11.03
CA PHE A 277 6.06 -9.82 -11.24
C PHE A 277 7.14 -10.13 -12.28
N TRP A 278 7.60 -11.38 -12.31
CA TRP A 278 8.68 -11.79 -13.20
C TRP A 278 8.27 -12.99 -14.04
N ALA A 279 8.59 -12.93 -15.33
CA ALA A 279 8.48 -14.07 -16.23
C ALA A 279 9.51 -15.15 -15.90
N ALA A 280 9.37 -16.33 -16.52
CA ALA A 280 10.27 -17.46 -16.29
C ALA A 280 11.74 -17.17 -16.64
N ASP A 281 12.00 -16.22 -17.55
CA ASP A 281 13.33 -15.76 -17.95
C ASP A 281 13.92 -14.67 -17.04
N GLY A 282 13.20 -14.27 -15.99
CA GLY A 282 13.62 -13.20 -15.09
C GLY A 282 13.28 -11.79 -15.56
N GLN A 283 12.60 -11.61 -16.69
CA GLN A 283 12.14 -10.28 -17.11
C GLN A 283 11.07 -9.75 -16.15
N ALA A 284 11.31 -8.54 -15.62
CA ALA A 284 10.36 -7.83 -14.76
C ALA A 284 9.22 -7.16 -15.55
N TYR A 285 8.04 -7.21 -14.96
CA TYR A 285 6.82 -6.54 -15.41
C TYR A 285 6.14 -5.85 -14.22
N ILE A 286 5.29 -4.88 -14.50
CA ILE A 286 4.43 -4.24 -13.51
C ILE A 286 2.99 -4.45 -13.90
N HIS A 287 2.17 -4.85 -12.92
CA HIS A 287 0.73 -4.85 -13.00
C HIS A 287 0.17 -3.57 -12.38
N HIS A 288 -0.57 -2.80 -13.19
CA HIS A 288 -1.05 -1.47 -12.83
C HIS A 288 -2.50 -1.48 -12.34
N ASP A 289 -3.39 -2.13 -13.10
CA ASP A 289 -4.83 -2.15 -12.82
C ASP A 289 -5.45 -3.53 -13.03
N ILE A 290 -6.44 -3.88 -12.20
CA ILE A 290 -7.35 -5.01 -12.40
C ILE A 290 -8.81 -4.55 -12.21
N LYS A 291 -9.67 -4.91 -13.16
CA LYS A 291 -11.11 -4.64 -13.15
C LYS A 291 -11.87 -5.89 -13.58
N SER A 292 -13.20 -5.86 -13.50
CA SER A 292 -14.06 -7.00 -13.83
C SER A 292 -14.05 -7.40 -15.32
N ASP A 293 -13.51 -6.57 -16.20
CA ASP A 293 -13.52 -6.76 -17.65
C ASP A 293 -12.14 -6.66 -18.30
N HIS A 294 -11.16 -6.05 -17.63
CA HIS A 294 -9.79 -5.91 -18.13
C HIS A 294 -8.76 -5.75 -17.01
N ARG A 295 -7.49 -5.82 -17.39
CA ARG A 295 -6.33 -5.49 -16.57
C ARG A 295 -5.33 -4.67 -17.38
N VAL A 296 -4.34 -4.11 -16.73
CA VAL A 296 -3.25 -3.35 -17.36
C VAL A 296 -1.93 -3.81 -16.79
N PHE A 297 -1.00 -4.20 -17.65
CA PHE A 297 0.36 -4.53 -17.25
C PHE A 297 1.35 -4.29 -18.39
N ALA A 298 2.59 -3.96 -18.03
CA ALA A 298 3.62 -3.65 -19.01
C ALA A 298 4.99 -4.16 -18.58
N LYS A 299 5.85 -4.35 -19.59
CA LYS A 299 7.27 -4.66 -19.40
C LYS A 299 7.97 -3.49 -18.70
N LEU A 300 8.76 -3.79 -17.67
CA LEU A 300 9.48 -2.80 -16.87
C LEU A 300 10.94 -2.65 -17.32
N ASN A 301 11.39 -1.41 -17.46
CA ASN A 301 12.79 -1.07 -17.41
C ASN A 301 13.22 -0.82 -15.95
N THR A 302 14.03 -1.72 -15.42
CA THR A 302 14.45 -1.74 -14.01
C THR A 302 15.47 -0.66 -13.66
N SER A 303 16.11 -0.03 -14.66
CA SER A 303 17.11 1.01 -14.42
C SER A 303 16.51 2.39 -14.16
N ASP A 304 15.31 2.69 -14.68
CA ASP A 304 14.72 4.04 -14.65
C ASP A 304 13.19 4.08 -14.41
N GLY A 305 12.57 2.91 -14.21
CA GLY A 305 11.14 2.77 -13.93
C GLY A 305 10.22 3.02 -15.12
N THR A 306 10.76 3.24 -16.32
CA THR A 306 9.95 3.36 -17.54
C THR A 306 9.32 2.02 -17.91
N VAL A 307 8.19 2.09 -18.64
CA VAL A 307 7.46 0.90 -19.07
C VAL A 307 7.19 0.93 -20.57
N GLY A 308 7.04 -0.25 -21.15
CA GLY A 308 6.56 -0.44 -22.51
C GLY A 308 5.05 -0.17 -22.68
N PRO A 309 4.47 -0.55 -23.83
CA PRO A 309 3.02 -0.49 -24.00
C PRO A 309 2.30 -1.47 -23.08
N ASP A 310 0.98 -1.25 -22.89
CA ASP A 310 0.11 -2.24 -22.24
C ASP A 310 0.08 -3.54 -23.05
N LEU A 311 0.32 -4.66 -22.35
CA LEU A 311 0.39 -6.00 -22.92
C LEU A 311 -0.87 -6.83 -22.64
N ALA A 312 -1.80 -6.34 -21.82
CA ALA A 312 -3.07 -7.01 -21.55
C ALA A 312 -3.93 -7.34 -22.79
N PRO A 313 -3.90 -6.56 -23.89
CA PRO A 313 -4.59 -6.93 -25.12
C PRO A 313 -4.20 -8.31 -25.69
N LEU A 314 -3.00 -8.83 -25.37
CA LEU A 314 -2.53 -10.12 -25.86
C LEU A 314 -3.28 -11.32 -25.25
N SER A 315 -3.91 -11.17 -24.09
CA SER A 315 -4.69 -12.21 -23.40
C SER A 315 -6.15 -11.83 -23.18
N ALA A 316 -6.58 -10.67 -23.71
CA ALA A 316 -7.87 -10.06 -23.40
C ALA A 316 -9.08 -10.97 -23.67
N GLU A 317 -9.04 -11.81 -24.71
CA GLU A 317 -10.19 -12.68 -25.02
C GLU A 317 -10.45 -13.71 -23.90
N LYS A 318 -9.40 -14.30 -23.33
CA LYS A 318 -9.53 -15.27 -22.24
C LYS A 318 -9.73 -14.57 -20.91
N ASP A 319 -8.94 -13.53 -20.65
CA ASP A 319 -8.99 -12.79 -19.39
C ASP A 319 -10.37 -12.16 -19.20
N SER A 320 -10.93 -11.48 -20.21
CA SER A 320 -12.25 -10.83 -20.06
C SER A 320 -13.36 -11.82 -19.73
N LYS A 321 -13.40 -13.00 -20.37
CA LYS A 321 -14.36 -14.06 -20.05
C LYS A 321 -14.18 -14.57 -18.61
N CYS A 322 -12.93 -14.76 -18.18
CA CYS A 322 -12.64 -15.21 -16.83
C CYS A 322 -13.02 -14.17 -15.77
N LEU A 323 -12.56 -12.93 -15.96
CA LEU A 323 -12.80 -11.82 -15.04
C LEU A 323 -14.29 -11.51 -14.91
N GLN A 324 -15.04 -11.46 -16.01
CA GLN A 324 -16.48 -11.21 -15.95
C GLN A 324 -17.24 -12.30 -15.21
N ARG A 325 -16.76 -13.55 -15.28
CA ARG A 325 -17.40 -14.71 -14.63
C ARG A 325 -17.03 -14.84 -13.16
N LEU A 326 -15.78 -14.54 -12.80
CA LEU A 326 -15.21 -14.91 -11.50
C LEU A 326 -14.90 -13.73 -10.58
N MET A 327 -14.82 -12.50 -11.09
CA MET A 327 -14.60 -11.33 -10.25
C MET A 327 -15.82 -11.08 -9.34
N PRO A 328 -15.60 -10.56 -8.13
CA PRO A 328 -16.72 -10.26 -7.24
C PRO A 328 -17.62 -9.19 -7.85
N GLU A 329 -18.93 -9.41 -7.71
CA GLU A 329 -19.95 -8.49 -8.20
C GLU A 329 -19.80 -7.11 -7.53
N LEU A 330 -19.84 -6.05 -8.34
CA LEU A 330 -19.87 -4.67 -7.87
C LEU A 330 -21.28 -4.08 -8.04
N ASN A 331 -21.77 -3.39 -7.02
CA ASN A 331 -22.96 -2.56 -7.12
C ASN A 331 -22.63 -1.24 -7.84
N LEU A 332 -22.80 -1.25 -9.16
CA LEU A 332 -22.54 -0.11 -10.03
C LEU A 332 -23.56 1.03 -9.85
N GLU A 333 -24.75 0.75 -9.30
CA GLU A 333 -25.79 1.77 -9.07
C GLU A 333 -25.35 2.74 -7.97
N THR A 334 -24.82 2.20 -6.87
CA THR A 334 -24.32 3.01 -5.76
C THR A 334 -23.05 3.77 -6.08
N LYS A 335 -22.21 3.27 -7.01
CA LYS A 335 -20.87 3.79 -7.31
C LYS A 335 -19.92 3.84 -6.09
N LEU A 336 -20.20 3.02 -5.07
CA LEU A 336 -19.44 2.98 -3.82
C LEU A 336 -18.65 1.69 -3.64
N GLU A 337 -18.59 0.84 -4.67
CA GLU A 337 -17.85 -0.42 -4.68
C GLU A 337 -16.81 -0.45 -5.80
N PHE A 338 -15.61 -0.95 -5.49
CA PHE A 338 -14.45 -0.92 -6.38
C PHE A 338 -13.60 -2.17 -6.23
N ILE A 339 -12.88 -2.54 -7.28
CA ILE A 339 -11.77 -3.49 -7.19
C ILE A 339 -10.50 -2.73 -6.82
N HIS A 340 -9.75 -3.30 -5.88
CA HIS A 340 -8.54 -2.68 -5.36
C HIS A 340 -7.39 -3.71 -5.35
N GLN A 341 -6.31 -3.44 -6.08
CA GLN A 341 -5.07 -4.21 -5.95
C GLN A 341 -4.53 -4.11 -4.52
N ALA A 342 -4.10 -5.25 -3.95
CA ALA A 342 -3.80 -5.34 -2.54
C ALA A 342 -2.32 -5.61 -2.27
N THR A 343 -1.75 -6.70 -2.80
CA THR A 343 -0.43 -7.21 -2.39
C THR A 343 0.64 -7.09 -3.46
N ASN A 344 1.91 -7.34 -3.09
CA ASN A 344 2.95 -7.80 -4.02
C ASN A 344 2.55 -9.15 -4.67
N SER A 345 3.35 -9.64 -5.61
CA SER A 345 3.20 -11.00 -6.15
C SER A 345 4.17 -11.99 -5.50
N LEU A 346 3.87 -13.29 -5.64
CA LEU A 346 4.75 -14.42 -5.35
C LEU A 346 4.55 -15.50 -6.42
N ILE A 347 5.51 -16.40 -6.61
CA ILE A 347 5.34 -17.59 -7.45
C ILE A 347 4.97 -18.79 -6.58
N VAL A 348 3.97 -19.54 -7.01
CA VAL A 348 3.57 -20.82 -6.39
C VAL A 348 3.62 -21.95 -7.41
N THR A 349 4.27 -23.05 -7.04
CA THR A 349 4.15 -24.33 -7.75
C THR A 349 3.07 -25.17 -7.09
N THR A 350 2.10 -25.66 -7.86
CA THR A 350 0.89 -26.33 -7.36
C THR A 350 1.07 -27.83 -7.11
N CYS A 351 2.25 -28.20 -6.59
CA CYS A 351 2.50 -29.50 -5.95
C CYS A 351 3.18 -29.27 -4.60
N ASN A 352 3.18 -30.29 -3.74
CA ASN A 352 3.84 -30.22 -2.44
C ASN A 352 5.36 -30.32 -2.61
N ARG A 353 6.15 -29.47 -1.96
CA ARG A 353 7.61 -29.60 -1.93
C ARG A 353 8.04 -30.95 -1.36
N SER A 354 7.30 -31.45 -0.38
CA SER A 354 7.55 -32.76 0.24
C SER A 354 7.34 -33.95 -0.70
N ASP A 355 6.70 -33.77 -1.86
CA ASP A 355 6.55 -34.80 -2.87
C ASP A 355 7.83 -34.91 -3.75
N PRO A 356 8.55 -36.05 -3.74
CA PRO A 356 9.75 -36.24 -4.54
C PRO A 356 9.50 -36.22 -6.06
N GLN A 357 8.25 -36.30 -6.51
CA GLN A 357 7.86 -36.16 -7.92
C GLN A 357 7.49 -34.71 -8.29
N CYS A 358 7.43 -33.79 -7.31
CA CYS A 358 7.11 -32.40 -7.58
C CYS A 358 8.25 -31.75 -8.37
N GLN A 359 7.96 -31.39 -9.61
CA GLN A 359 8.85 -30.65 -10.49
C GLN A 359 8.14 -29.37 -10.94
N ARG A 360 8.87 -28.27 -10.89
CA ARG A 360 8.41 -26.99 -11.42
C ARG A 360 8.31 -27.08 -12.95
N THR A 361 7.13 -26.78 -13.47
CA THR A 361 6.84 -26.65 -14.91
C THR A 361 6.03 -25.38 -15.16
N ASP A 362 5.98 -24.95 -16.41
CA ASP A 362 5.14 -23.81 -16.80
C ASP A 362 3.64 -24.07 -16.60
N ASP A 363 3.23 -25.35 -16.60
CA ASP A 363 1.84 -25.77 -16.45
C ASP A 363 1.37 -25.85 -14.99
N ASN A 364 2.30 -25.93 -14.03
CA ASN A 364 1.97 -26.04 -12.61
C ASN A 364 2.52 -24.89 -11.76
N THR A 365 3.05 -23.85 -12.39
CA THR A 365 3.70 -22.73 -11.68
C THR A 365 3.09 -21.40 -12.09
N PHE A 366 2.53 -20.70 -11.11
CA PHE A 366 1.71 -19.52 -11.34
C PHE A 366 2.22 -18.34 -10.52
N ILE A 367 1.94 -17.14 -11.03
CA ILE A 367 2.07 -15.91 -10.27
C ILE A 367 0.77 -15.73 -9.48
N MET A 368 0.95 -15.56 -8.18
CA MET A 368 -0.10 -15.38 -7.19
C MET A 368 -0.14 -13.94 -6.75
N THR A 369 -1.35 -13.39 -6.56
CA THR A 369 -1.58 -12.06 -5.98
C THR A 369 -2.93 -12.01 -5.28
N LEU A 370 -3.09 -11.09 -4.34
CA LEU A 370 -4.38 -10.78 -3.74
C LEU A 370 -4.87 -9.41 -4.22
N PHE A 371 -6.18 -9.33 -4.42
CA PHE A 371 -6.92 -8.09 -4.64
C PHE A 371 -8.13 -8.07 -3.69
N GLN A 372 -8.81 -6.94 -3.59
CA GLN A 372 -9.92 -6.76 -2.66
C GLN A 372 -11.11 -6.11 -3.37
N LYS A 373 -12.32 -6.57 -3.05
CA LYS A 373 -13.51 -5.77 -3.24
C LYS A 373 -13.58 -4.75 -2.10
N LYS A 374 -13.48 -3.48 -2.43
CA LYS A 374 -13.70 -2.36 -1.51
C LYS A 374 -15.15 -1.91 -1.62
N SER A 375 -15.80 -1.62 -0.50
CA SER A 375 -17.05 -0.85 -0.45
C SER A 375 -16.95 0.27 0.57
N PHE A 376 -17.63 1.39 0.32
CA PHE A 376 -17.69 2.51 1.27
C PHE A 376 -19.14 2.96 1.49
N TYR A 377 -19.77 2.41 2.53
CA TYR A 377 -21.13 2.77 2.93
C TYR A 377 -21.10 3.45 4.30
N GLY A 378 -20.49 4.64 4.38
CA GLY A 378 -20.21 5.34 5.65
C GLY A 378 -19.03 4.75 6.46
N HIS A 379 -18.61 3.53 6.14
CA HIS A 379 -17.41 2.87 6.63
C HIS A 379 -16.83 1.97 5.52
N GLY A 380 -15.50 1.78 5.55
CA GLY A 380 -14.79 0.99 4.55
C GLY A 380 -14.80 -0.50 4.89
N MET A 381 -15.31 -1.32 3.99
CA MET A 381 -15.16 -2.78 4.06
C MET A 381 -14.32 -3.27 2.89
N TYR A 382 -13.40 -4.19 3.17
CA TYR A 382 -12.52 -4.79 2.18
C TYR A 382 -12.62 -6.31 2.28
N GLU A 383 -12.95 -6.94 1.16
CA GLU A 383 -13.13 -8.37 1.05
C GLU A 383 -12.04 -8.92 0.11
N PRO A 384 -10.99 -9.56 0.64
CA PRO A 384 -9.85 -10.05 -0.14
C PRO A 384 -10.17 -11.31 -0.94
N TYR A 385 -9.58 -11.42 -2.12
CA TYR A 385 -9.65 -12.54 -3.05
C TYR A 385 -8.23 -12.84 -3.54
N ILE A 386 -7.98 -14.10 -3.90
CA ILE A 386 -6.72 -14.53 -4.52
C ILE A 386 -6.92 -14.74 -6.01
N MET A 387 -5.90 -14.39 -6.80
CA MET A 387 -5.84 -14.60 -8.23
C MET A 387 -4.53 -15.30 -8.59
N LEU A 388 -4.62 -16.26 -9.51
CA LEU A 388 -3.49 -16.89 -10.15
C LEU A 388 -3.46 -16.53 -11.65
N PHE A 389 -2.28 -16.27 -12.18
CA PHE A 389 -2.05 -16.13 -13.62
C PHE A 389 -0.74 -16.80 -14.05
N LYS A 390 -0.64 -17.17 -15.32
CA LYS A 390 0.52 -17.89 -15.86
C LYS A 390 1.80 -17.08 -15.68
N GLN A 391 2.91 -17.76 -15.39
CA GLN A 391 4.24 -17.15 -15.38
C GLN A 391 4.80 -16.94 -16.80
N THR A 392 4.21 -17.57 -17.81
CA THR A 392 4.58 -17.45 -19.22
C THR A 392 3.68 -16.48 -19.94
N ALA A 393 4.25 -15.73 -20.90
CA ALA A 393 3.48 -14.82 -21.75
C ALA A 393 2.38 -15.60 -22.52
N PRO A 394 1.17 -15.04 -22.68
CA PRO A 394 0.77 -13.66 -22.36
C PRO A 394 0.23 -13.46 -20.93
N PHE A 395 0.66 -14.30 -19.97
CA PHE A 395 0.33 -14.18 -18.54
C PHE A 395 -1.17 -14.29 -18.26
N GLU A 396 -1.87 -15.17 -18.97
CA GLU A 396 -3.33 -15.37 -18.87
C GLU A 396 -3.74 -15.66 -17.42
N VAL A 397 -4.86 -15.09 -16.98
CA VAL A 397 -5.47 -15.46 -15.70
C VAL A 397 -5.91 -16.92 -15.77
N VAL A 398 -5.63 -17.69 -14.72
CA VAL A 398 -5.98 -19.12 -14.66
C VAL A 398 -7.07 -19.43 -13.64
N GLY A 399 -7.18 -18.62 -12.59
CA GLY A 399 -8.23 -18.78 -11.59
C GLY A 399 -8.28 -17.67 -10.56
N ILE A 400 -9.44 -17.56 -9.93
CA ILE A 400 -9.76 -16.60 -8.87
C ILE A 400 -10.53 -17.33 -7.78
N SER A 401 -10.31 -17.00 -6.51
CA SER A 401 -11.08 -17.63 -5.42
C SER A 401 -12.56 -17.33 -5.58
N SER A 402 -13.39 -18.37 -5.42
CA SER A 402 -14.85 -18.24 -5.55
C SER A 402 -15.48 -17.45 -4.39
N LYS A 403 -14.78 -17.35 -3.26
CA LYS A 403 -15.20 -16.66 -2.02
C LYS A 403 -14.14 -15.67 -1.58
N SER A 404 -14.57 -14.65 -0.82
CA SER A 404 -13.63 -13.77 -0.14
C SER A 404 -12.98 -14.49 1.05
N LEU A 405 -11.78 -14.07 1.41
CA LEU A 405 -11.06 -14.61 2.56
C LEU A 405 -11.52 -13.89 3.84
N TRP A 406 -11.90 -14.66 4.85
CA TRP A 406 -12.23 -14.16 6.18
C TRP A 406 -11.10 -14.45 7.15
N TYR A 407 -10.43 -13.41 7.62
CA TYR A 407 -9.32 -13.55 8.56
C TYR A 407 -9.87 -13.70 9.97
N ASN A 408 -9.70 -14.88 10.58
CA ASN A 408 -10.21 -15.12 11.92
C ASN A 408 -9.59 -14.12 12.91
N GLY A 409 -10.44 -13.49 13.72
CA GLY A 409 -10.09 -12.35 14.57
C GLY A 409 -10.50 -10.98 14.01
N ARG A 410 -10.93 -10.89 12.74
CA ARG A 410 -11.57 -9.68 12.19
C ARG A 410 -12.90 -9.41 12.89
N GLY A 411 -13.17 -8.14 13.19
CA GLY A 411 -14.41 -7.72 13.84
C GLY A 411 -15.65 -8.01 12.98
N ARG A 412 -16.63 -8.69 13.59
CA ARG A 412 -17.96 -8.95 13.02
C ARG A 412 -18.91 -7.76 13.27
N PRO A 413 -20.06 -7.68 12.58
CA PRO A 413 -21.10 -6.72 12.93
C PRO A 413 -21.44 -6.75 14.41
N GLU A 414 -21.71 -5.57 14.97
CA GLU A 414 -21.98 -5.38 16.40
C GLU A 414 -20.84 -5.83 17.33
N GLY A 415 -19.62 -5.95 16.79
CA GLY A 415 -18.44 -6.36 17.54
C GLY A 415 -17.78 -5.20 18.29
N GLU A 416 -16.86 -5.55 19.19
CA GLU A 416 -16.08 -4.62 20.03
C GLU A 416 -15.37 -3.49 19.26
N TRP A 417 -15.09 -3.67 17.97
CA TRP A 417 -14.44 -2.68 17.12
C TRP A 417 -15.31 -1.44 16.84
N GLN A 418 -16.61 -1.50 17.14
CA GLN A 418 -17.55 -0.38 16.99
C GLN A 418 -17.63 0.50 18.25
N LYS A 419 -17.06 0.07 19.39
CA LYS A 419 -17.07 0.84 20.63
C LYS A 419 -16.35 2.17 20.45
N ASP A 420 -16.95 3.26 20.94
CA ASP A 420 -16.44 4.62 20.84
C ASP A 420 -16.11 5.07 19.40
N THR A 421 -16.84 4.56 18.41
CA THR A 421 -16.71 4.98 17.00
C THR A 421 -17.97 5.65 16.48
N TRP A 422 -17.84 6.50 15.46
CA TRP A 422 -18.97 7.05 14.71
C TRP A 422 -19.09 6.29 13.40
N ARG A 423 -19.89 5.21 13.37
CA ARG A 423 -19.93 4.28 12.22
C ARG A 423 -21.29 3.59 12.05
N PRO A 424 -21.64 3.17 10.83
CA PRO A 424 -22.84 2.38 10.64
C PRO A 424 -22.71 1.02 11.31
N HIS A 425 -23.77 0.61 11.99
CA HIS A 425 -23.96 -0.73 12.50
C HIS A 425 -24.18 -1.72 11.35
N GLY A 426 -24.10 -3.02 11.65
CA GLY A 426 -24.31 -4.08 10.67
C GLY A 426 -23.15 -4.33 9.70
N GLN A 427 -22.06 -3.56 9.76
CA GLN A 427 -20.88 -3.72 8.90
C GLN A 427 -19.76 -4.53 9.56
N THR A 428 -18.71 -4.88 8.84
CA THR A 428 -17.52 -5.58 9.38
C THR A 428 -16.35 -4.63 9.57
N GLU A 429 -15.43 -4.95 10.49
CA GLU A 429 -14.20 -4.19 10.70
C GLU A 429 -13.40 -4.03 9.39
N MET A 430 -12.86 -2.83 9.15
CA MET A 430 -12.01 -2.52 8.00
C MET A 430 -10.69 -3.27 8.13
N LEU A 431 -10.40 -4.11 7.15
CA LEU A 431 -9.16 -4.88 7.08
C LEU A 431 -8.59 -4.79 5.67
N PHE A 432 -7.47 -4.10 5.50
CA PHE A 432 -6.82 -3.96 4.20
C PHE A 432 -5.60 -4.87 4.11
N THR A 433 -5.64 -5.87 3.24
CA THR A 433 -4.48 -6.76 2.97
C THR A 433 -3.40 -6.00 2.21
N THR A 434 -2.18 -5.97 2.75
CA THR A 434 -1.10 -5.10 2.27
C THR A 434 -0.01 -5.84 1.53
N SER A 435 0.38 -7.02 2.00
CA SER A 435 1.51 -7.77 1.47
C SER A 435 1.40 -9.25 1.81
N MET A 436 2.20 -10.05 1.10
CA MET A 436 2.40 -11.45 1.40
C MET A 436 3.88 -11.83 1.26
N SER A 437 4.31 -12.76 2.09
CA SER A 437 5.66 -13.33 2.07
C SER A 437 5.63 -14.77 2.56
N TRP A 438 6.63 -15.56 2.16
CA TRP A 438 6.82 -16.87 2.76
C TRP A 438 7.28 -16.72 4.21
N GLN A 439 6.73 -17.55 5.10
CA GLN A 439 7.11 -17.55 6.51
C GLN A 439 8.55 -18.05 6.71
N SER A 440 8.94 -19.06 5.94
CA SER A 440 10.23 -19.75 6.08
C SER A 440 11.39 -18.87 5.62
N HIS A 441 12.50 -18.92 6.36
CA HIS A 441 13.76 -18.26 6.00
C HIS A 441 14.43 -18.84 4.76
N ASP A 442 14.06 -20.05 4.35
CA ASP A 442 14.62 -20.69 3.16
C ASP A 442 13.94 -20.21 1.87
N LEU A 443 12.91 -19.38 1.98
CA LEU A 443 12.05 -18.99 0.87
C LEU A 443 12.05 -17.48 0.65
N THR A 444 12.04 -17.11 -0.63
CA THR A 444 12.08 -15.71 -1.09
C THR A 444 10.86 -15.38 -1.93
N TYR A 445 10.91 -15.62 -3.24
CA TYR A 445 9.83 -15.30 -4.18
C TYR A 445 9.01 -16.53 -4.59
N HIS A 446 9.54 -17.74 -4.42
CA HIS A 446 8.93 -18.99 -4.87
C HIS A 446 8.65 -19.96 -3.72
N GLY A 447 7.48 -20.58 -3.74
CA GLY A 447 7.07 -21.64 -2.82
C GLY A 447 6.12 -22.67 -3.46
N HIS A 448 5.61 -23.57 -2.61
CA HIS A 448 4.81 -24.76 -2.95
C HIS A 448 3.52 -24.80 -2.12
N LEU A 449 2.63 -25.76 -2.41
CA LEU A 449 1.32 -25.84 -1.75
C LEU A 449 1.39 -26.10 -0.24
N ASP A 450 2.41 -26.83 0.21
CA ASP A 450 2.64 -27.18 1.62
C ASP A 450 3.46 -26.11 2.37
N ASP A 451 3.87 -25.04 1.69
CA ASP A 451 4.51 -23.90 2.35
C ASP A 451 3.50 -22.99 3.05
N VAL A 452 4.00 -22.25 4.04
CA VAL A 452 3.22 -21.29 4.80
C VAL A 452 3.54 -19.86 4.34
N LEU A 453 2.49 -19.10 4.06
CA LEU A 453 2.55 -17.66 3.83
C LEU A 453 2.22 -16.90 5.09
N PHE A 454 2.85 -15.74 5.25
CA PHE A 454 2.32 -14.63 6.01
C PHE A 454 1.53 -13.72 5.10
N LEU A 455 0.25 -13.51 5.44
CA LEU A 455 -0.59 -12.44 4.92
C LEU A 455 -0.58 -11.31 5.93
N THR A 456 -0.16 -10.11 5.51
CA THR A 456 -0.14 -8.92 6.37
C THR A 456 -1.24 -7.95 5.99
N PHE A 457 -1.76 -7.24 6.98
CA PHE A 457 -2.88 -6.32 6.76
C PHE A 457 -2.96 -5.23 7.83
N GLY A 458 -3.47 -4.07 7.43
CA GLY A 458 -3.91 -3.04 8.36
C GLY A 458 -5.34 -3.27 8.82
N VAL A 459 -5.64 -2.76 10.01
CA VAL A 459 -6.97 -2.79 10.60
C VAL A 459 -7.31 -1.37 11.05
N GLU A 460 -8.38 -0.84 10.48
CA GLU A 460 -8.94 0.49 10.82
C GLU A 460 -7.96 1.66 10.72
N ASP A 461 -6.91 1.54 9.88
CA ASP A 461 -5.80 2.50 9.75
C ASP A 461 -5.17 2.89 11.11
N LYS A 462 -5.23 1.97 12.09
CA LYS A 462 -4.77 2.19 13.47
C LYS A 462 -3.84 1.12 13.99
N ARG A 463 -3.98 -0.11 13.47
CA ARG A 463 -3.18 -1.27 13.90
C ARG A 463 -2.91 -2.24 12.77
N GLY A 464 -1.99 -3.17 12.99
CA GLY A 464 -1.61 -4.20 12.02
C GLY A 464 -1.88 -5.62 12.53
N GLY A 465 -2.02 -6.56 11.59
CA GLY A 465 -2.09 -7.98 11.87
C GLY A 465 -1.31 -8.81 10.84
N ILE A 466 -0.97 -10.04 11.24
CA ILE A 466 -0.31 -11.03 10.40
C ILE A 466 -1.01 -12.37 10.58
N LEU A 467 -1.36 -13.03 9.48
CA LEU A 467 -2.01 -14.33 9.46
C LEU A 467 -1.13 -15.33 8.72
N ASP A 468 -0.78 -16.43 9.38
CA ASP A 468 -0.15 -17.58 8.74
C ASP A 468 -1.19 -18.48 8.08
N VAL A 469 -0.91 -18.93 6.86
CA VAL A 469 -1.80 -19.82 6.11
C VAL A 469 -0.97 -20.75 5.21
N VAL A 470 -1.34 -22.04 5.17
CA VAL A 470 -0.77 -22.98 4.20
C VAL A 470 -1.35 -22.66 2.83
N VAL A 471 -0.50 -22.55 1.80
CA VAL A 471 -0.95 -22.09 0.47
C VAL A 471 -2.01 -22.98 -0.13
N GLY A 472 -1.89 -24.30 0.01
CA GLY A 472 -2.90 -25.25 -0.44
C GLY A 472 -4.28 -24.97 0.14
N ASP A 473 -4.37 -24.56 1.41
CA ASP A 473 -5.64 -24.17 2.05
C ASP A 473 -6.18 -22.85 1.49
N LEU A 474 -5.28 -21.91 1.16
CA LEU A 474 -5.63 -20.61 0.60
C LEU A 474 -6.19 -20.71 -0.83
N ILE A 475 -5.66 -21.64 -1.63
CA ILE A 475 -6.05 -21.81 -3.03
C ILE A 475 -7.03 -22.97 -3.28
N ALA A 476 -7.49 -23.65 -2.22
CA ALA A 476 -8.37 -24.81 -2.33
C ALA A 476 -9.71 -24.51 -3.02
N ASP A 477 -10.20 -23.27 -2.92
CA ASP A 477 -11.48 -22.81 -3.47
C ASP A 477 -11.31 -21.92 -4.71
N LEU A 478 -10.23 -22.15 -5.48
CA LEU A 478 -10.05 -21.50 -6.78
C LEU A 478 -11.09 -21.99 -7.78
N ALA A 479 -11.84 -21.06 -8.35
CA ALA A 479 -12.56 -21.29 -9.58
C ALA A 479 -11.60 -21.04 -10.76
N TYR A 480 -11.47 -22.03 -11.64
CA TYR A 480 -10.61 -21.94 -12.83
C TYR A 480 -11.33 -21.24 -13.97
N CYS A 481 -10.57 -20.57 -14.85
CA CYS A 481 -11.09 -19.81 -15.98
C CYS A 481 -11.69 -20.68 -17.09
N ASP A 482 -11.27 -21.94 -17.21
CA ASP A 482 -11.71 -22.91 -18.22
C ASP A 482 -12.94 -23.73 -17.80
#